data_AF-A0A660V715-F1
#
_entry.id   AF-A0A660V715-F1
#
_cell.length_a   1.000
_cell.length_b   1.000
_cell.length_c   1.000
_cell.angle_alpha   90.00
_cell.angle_beta   90.00
_cell.angle_gamma   90.00
#
_symmetry.space_group_name_H-M   'P 1'
#
loop_
_entity.id
_entity.type
_entity.pdbx_description
1 polymer ?
#
loop_
_entity_poly.entity_id
_entity_poly.type
_entity_poly.pdbx_seq_one_letter_code
_entity_poly.pdbx_strand_id
1 'polypeptide(L)'
;MCEREEHGFKTVVYRCGSLADMPVRVPADSYSRLRAFLEGKKDLSELRRFPTLRRFLRHIEALVDVCKQFGFGWQKAAEEAELSAVLDYFVLRFCEIELFEAQRRARGAQLAAMLRTYSVIAETARRLENRAITEAVRVDMFGRNR
;
A
#
# COMPACT_ATOMS: atom_id res chain seq x y z
N MET A 1 12.02 -10.20 7.40
CA MET A 1 11.73 -9.52 6.10
C MET A 1 13.03 -9.60 5.30
N CYS A 2 13.04 -10.16 4.09
CA CYS A 2 14.27 -10.23 3.29
C CYS A 2 14.37 -9.00 2.40
N GLU A 3 15.36 -8.14 2.69
CA GLU A 3 15.74 -7.02 1.84
C GLU A 3 16.63 -7.51 0.69
N ARG A 4 16.44 -6.94 -0.51
CA ARG A 4 17.32 -7.16 -1.66
C ARG A 4 17.73 -5.82 -2.23
N GLU A 5 19.04 -5.64 -2.39
CA GLU A 5 19.64 -4.48 -3.04
C GLU A 5 20.12 -4.86 -4.44
N GLU A 6 19.73 -4.07 -5.44
CA GLU A 6 20.19 -4.22 -6.82
C GLU A 6 20.55 -2.82 -7.34
N HIS A 7 21.83 -2.60 -7.68
CA HIS A 7 22.32 -1.32 -8.21
C HIS A 7 21.95 -0.09 -7.34
N GLY A 8 22.04 -0.21 -6.01
CA GLY A 8 21.70 0.86 -5.07
C GLY A 8 20.20 1.11 -4.91
N PHE A 9 19.35 0.23 -5.44
CA PHE A 9 17.91 0.25 -5.23
C PHE A 9 17.50 -0.92 -4.32
N LYS A 10 16.98 -0.58 -3.13
CA LYS A 10 16.57 -1.54 -2.11
C LYS A 10 15.09 -1.85 -2.22
N THR A 11 14.76 -3.13 -2.18
CA THR A 11 13.39 -3.62 -2.22
C THR A 11 13.12 -4.59 -1.08
N VAL A 12 11.86 -4.67 -0.67
CA VAL A 12 11.34 -5.67 0.28
C VAL A 12 10.20 -6.44 -0.36
N VAL A 13 10.01 -7.67 0.10
CA VAL A 13 8.87 -8.48 -0.33
C VAL A 13 7.63 -8.09 0.47
N TYR A 14 6.66 -7.50 -0.22
CA TYR A 14 5.30 -7.33 0.24
C TYR A 14 4.46 -8.54 -0.21
N ARG A 15 3.74 -9.16 0.72
CA ARG A 15 2.83 -10.28 0.41
C ARG A 15 1.42 -9.71 0.36
N CYS A 16 0.86 -9.56 -0.83
CA CYS A 16 -0.53 -9.17 -0.99
C CYS A 16 -1.43 -10.30 -0.45
N GLY A 17 -2.25 -10.01 0.54
CA GLY A 17 -3.20 -11.00 1.08
C GLY A 17 -4.33 -11.31 0.08
N SER A 18 -4.62 -10.37 -0.81
CA SER A 18 -5.76 -10.42 -1.74
C SER A 18 -5.43 -11.06 -3.08
N LEU A 19 -4.16 -11.37 -3.33
CA LEU A 19 -3.69 -12.15 -4.48
C LEU A 19 -2.83 -13.28 -3.94
N ALA A 20 -3.45 -14.44 -3.75
CA ALA A 20 -2.72 -15.65 -3.39
C ALA A 20 -1.57 -15.88 -4.39
N ASP A 21 -0.41 -16.25 -3.86
CA ASP A 21 0.78 -16.70 -4.62
C ASP A 21 1.62 -15.64 -5.34
N MET A 22 1.34 -14.33 -5.21
CA MET A 22 2.15 -13.29 -5.86
C MET A 22 2.84 -12.34 -4.87
N PRO A 23 4.04 -12.70 -4.35
CA PRO A 23 4.86 -11.74 -3.61
C PRO A 23 5.30 -10.60 -4.54
N VAL A 24 5.03 -9.36 -4.13
CA VAL A 24 5.42 -8.16 -4.88
C VAL A 24 6.63 -7.53 -4.21
N ARG A 25 7.68 -7.23 -4.99
CA ARG A 25 8.79 -6.42 -4.49
C ARG A 25 8.41 -4.95 -4.55
N VAL A 26 8.50 -4.26 -3.42
CA VAL A 26 8.22 -2.82 -3.29
C VAL A 26 9.49 -2.08 -2.82
N PRO A 27 9.65 -0.78 -3.10
CA PRO A 27 10.79 -0.01 -2.62
C PRO A 27 10.83 0.00 -1.09
N ALA A 28 11.97 -0.35 -0.50
CA ALA A 28 12.12 -0.52 0.94
C ALA A 28 11.83 0.78 1.71
N ASP A 29 12.32 1.91 1.21
CA ASP A 29 12.16 3.23 1.84
C ASP A 29 10.70 3.69 1.80
N SER A 30 10.05 3.58 0.63
CA SER A 30 8.63 3.92 0.46
C SER A 30 7.76 3.03 1.36
N TYR A 31 8.01 1.72 1.39
CA TYR A 31 7.26 0.81 2.24
C TYR A 31 7.45 1.10 3.74
N SER A 32 8.69 1.36 4.17
CA SER A 32 8.99 1.73 5.55
C SER A 32 8.30 3.03 5.95
N ARG A 33 8.26 4.01 5.04
CA ARG A 33 7.54 5.27 5.24
C ARG A 33 6.03 5.04 5.37
N LEU A 34 5.44 4.21 4.51
CA LEU A 34 4.03 3.85 4.60
C LEU A 34 3.70 3.17 5.93
N ARG A 35 4.54 2.22 6.36
CA ARG A 35 4.37 1.56 7.65
C ARG A 35 4.32 2.54 8.81
N ALA A 36 5.12 3.61 8.79
CA ALA A 36 5.05 4.63 9.83
C ALA A 36 3.68 5.33 9.89
N PHE A 37 3.00 5.53 8.76
CA PHE A 37 1.62 6.04 8.75
C PHE A 37 0.63 4.99 9.30
N LEU A 38 0.73 3.74 8.85
CA LEU A 38 -0.15 2.64 9.29
C LEU A 38 0.03 2.27 10.77
N GLU A 39 1.23 2.48 11.31
CA GLU A 39 1.54 2.29 12.74
C GLU A 39 1.19 3.54 13.58
N GLY A 40 0.60 4.59 12.98
CA GLY A 40 0.21 5.82 13.67
C GLY A 40 1.39 6.69 14.12
N LYS A 41 2.60 6.44 13.63
CA LYS A 41 3.82 7.23 13.92
C LYS A 41 3.94 8.48 13.05
N LYS A 42 3.12 8.57 12.00
CA LYS A 42 2.98 9.73 11.10
C LYS A 42 1.52 10.03 10.84
N ASP A 43 1.22 11.29 10.53
CA ASP A 43 -0.15 11.73 10.27
C ASP A 43 -0.62 11.34 8.86
N LEU A 44 -1.67 10.53 8.78
CA LEU A 44 -2.29 10.13 7.51
C LEU A 44 -2.83 11.31 6.70
N SER A 45 -3.11 12.45 7.33
CA SER A 45 -3.56 13.67 6.64
C SER A 45 -2.55 14.16 5.59
N GLU A 46 -1.25 13.89 5.77
CA GLU A 46 -0.20 14.20 4.79
C GLU A 46 -0.46 13.52 3.43
N LEU A 47 -1.12 12.35 3.44
CA LEU A 47 -1.41 11.58 2.23
C LEU A 47 -2.55 12.19 1.41
N ARG A 48 -3.31 13.15 1.97
CA ARG A 48 -4.36 13.87 1.24
C ARG A 48 -3.81 14.67 0.07
N ARG A 49 -2.51 14.96 0.01
CA ARG A 49 -1.90 15.60 -1.17
C ARG A 49 -1.92 14.71 -2.41
N PHE A 50 -2.10 13.40 -2.27
CA PHE A 50 -2.11 12.43 -3.37
C PHE A 50 -3.54 12.05 -3.77
N PRO A 51 -4.08 12.54 -4.91
CA PRO A 51 -5.47 12.33 -5.29
C PRO A 51 -5.89 10.85 -5.36
N THR A 52 -5.01 9.98 -5.85
CA THR A 52 -5.29 8.55 -6.00
C THR A 52 -5.49 7.83 -4.67
N LEU A 53 -4.85 8.30 -3.59
CA LEU A 53 -4.96 7.68 -2.27
C LEU A 53 -6.20 8.17 -1.49
N ARG A 54 -6.70 9.38 -1.81
CA ARG A 54 -7.83 10.00 -1.08
C ARG A 54 -9.06 9.11 -1.01
N ARG A 55 -9.33 8.35 -2.09
CA ARG A 55 -10.52 7.50 -2.21
C ARG A 55 -10.65 6.51 -1.05
N PHE A 56 -9.53 5.91 -0.63
CA PHE A 56 -9.50 4.88 0.40
C PHE A 56 -8.95 5.38 1.72
N LEU A 57 -8.51 6.65 1.80
CA LEU A 57 -7.83 7.19 2.97
C LEU A 57 -8.70 7.11 4.23
N ARG A 58 -10.01 7.32 4.13
CA ARG A 58 -10.92 7.20 5.27
C ARG A 58 -10.99 5.77 5.81
N HIS A 59 -11.01 4.76 4.94
CA HIS A 59 -10.96 3.35 5.34
C HIS A 59 -9.63 3.01 6.01
N ILE A 60 -8.51 3.56 5.49
CA ILE A 60 -7.19 3.38 6.12
C ILE A 60 -7.09 4.09 7.48
N GLU A 61 -7.61 5.32 7.61
CA GLU A 61 -7.69 6.04 8.89
C GLU A 61 -8.46 5.20 9.93
N ALA A 62 -9.63 4.68 9.56
CA ALA A 62 -10.42 3.80 10.43
C ALA A 62 -9.68 2.51 10.82
N LEU A 63 -8.97 1.87 9.87
CA LEU A 63 -8.14 0.69 10.16
C LEU A 63 -7.04 1.00 11.18
N VAL A 64 -6.37 2.15 11.06
CA VAL A 64 -5.32 2.57 12.00
C VAL A 64 -5.89 2.83 13.39
N ASP A 65 -7.08 3.43 13.48
CA ASP A 65 -7.75 3.66 14.77
C ASP A 65 -8.14 2.35 15.46
N VAL A 66 -8.64 1.37 14.70
CA VAL A 66 -8.89 0.00 15.19
C VAL A 66 -7.58 -0.64 15.68
N CYS A 67 -6.48 -0.55 14.93
CA CYS A 67 -5.19 -1.05 15.37
C CYS A 67 -4.73 -0.44 16.71
N LYS A 68 -4.92 0.86 16.90
CA LYS A 68 -4.59 1.54 18.16
C LYS A 68 -5.47 1.08 19.32
N GLN A 69 -6.77 0.88 19.06
CA GLN A 69 -7.73 0.49 20.09
C GLN A 69 -7.55 -0.96 20.57
N PHE A 70 -7.27 -1.87 19.64
CA PHE A 70 -7.28 -3.32 19.93
C PHE A 70 -5.89 -3.98 19.92
N GLY A 71 -4.83 -3.25 19.52
CA GLY A 71 -3.45 -3.70 19.64
C GLY A 71 -3.00 -4.76 18.62
N PHE A 72 -3.80 -5.08 17.60
CA PHE A 72 -3.39 -5.95 16.49
C PHE A 72 -2.89 -5.17 15.27
N GLY A 73 -2.03 -5.81 14.47
CA GLY A 73 -1.43 -5.21 13.28
C GLY A 73 -2.43 -4.93 12.16
N TRP A 74 -2.10 -3.97 11.30
CA TRP A 74 -2.96 -3.48 10.21
C TRP A 74 -3.34 -4.55 9.17
N GLN A 75 -2.51 -5.57 8.94
CA GLN A 75 -2.93 -6.70 8.09
C GLN A 75 -4.12 -7.44 8.70
N LYS A 76 -4.03 -7.77 9.99
CA LYS A 76 -5.11 -8.46 10.70
C LYS A 76 -6.35 -7.57 10.79
N ALA A 77 -6.17 -6.27 11.04
CA ALA A 77 -7.28 -5.33 11.04
C ALA A 77 -8.02 -5.29 9.70
N ALA A 78 -7.29 -5.28 8.59
CA ALA A 78 -7.87 -5.29 7.26
C ALA A 78 -8.57 -6.62 6.95
N GLU A 79 -8.01 -7.75 7.40
CA GLU A 79 -8.64 -9.06 7.25
C GLU A 79 -9.98 -9.14 8.00
N GLU A 80 -9.99 -8.77 9.29
CA GLU A 80 -11.19 -8.80 10.14
C GLU A 80 -12.26 -7.80 9.67
N ALA A 81 -11.85 -6.67 9.10
CA ALA A 81 -12.75 -5.67 8.52
C ALA A 81 -13.15 -5.99 7.06
N GLU A 82 -12.64 -7.08 6.49
CA GLU A 82 -12.81 -7.47 5.11
C GLU A 82 -12.45 -6.37 4.08
N LEU A 83 -11.35 -5.68 4.37
CA LEU A 83 -10.71 -4.58 3.62
C LEU A 83 -9.31 -4.94 3.12
N SER A 84 -8.97 -6.24 3.03
CA SER A 84 -7.64 -6.70 2.60
C SER A 84 -7.23 -6.15 1.24
N ALA A 85 -8.13 -6.07 0.26
CA ALA A 85 -7.80 -5.55 -1.06
C ALA A 85 -7.66 -4.03 -1.05
N VAL A 86 -8.42 -3.33 -0.19
CA VAL A 86 -8.25 -1.89 0.04
C VAL A 86 -6.86 -1.61 0.58
N LEU A 87 -6.42 -2.35 1.60
CA LEU A 87 -5.08 -2.23 2.16
C LEU A 87 -4.00 -2.54 1.12
N ASP A 88 -4.10 -3.68 0.42
CA ASP A 88 -3.11 -4.08 -0.59
C ASP A 88 -3.00 -3.06 -1.72
N TYR A 89 -4.14 -2.61 -2.26
CA TYR A 89 -4.19 -1.57 -3.28
C TYR A 89 -3.54 -0.27 -2.77
N PHE A 90 -3.87 0.14 -1.55
CA PHE A 90 -3.30 1.36 -0.95
C PHE A 90 -1.77 1.27 -0.81
N VAL A 91 -1.25 0.13 -0.34
CA VAL A 91 0.19 -0.10 -0.21
C VAL A 91 0.90 0.01 -1.55
N LEU A 92 0.38 -0.66 -2.57
CA LEU A 92 0.97 -0.66 -3.90
C LEU A 92 0.91 0.72 -4.55
N ARG A 93 -0.23 1.42 -4.47
CA ARG A 93 -0.37 2.78 -5.02
C ARG A 93 0.53 3.80 -4.34
N PHE A 94 0.70 3.72 -3.02
CA PHE A 94 1.64 4.59 -2.32
C PHE A 94 3.08 4.35 -2.81
N CYS A 95 3.48 3.08 -2.90
CA CYS A 95 4.81 2.70 -3.38
C CYS A 95 5.05 3.11 -4.83
N GLU A 96 4.05 2.98 -5.70
CA GLU A 96 4.10 3.40 -7.11
C GLU A 96 4.36 4.90 -7.24
N ILE A 97 3.62 5.72 -6.48
CA ILE A 97 3.73 7.19 -6.51
C ILE A 97 5.13 7.64 -6.07
N GLU A 98 5.60 7.17 -4.92
CA GLU A 98 6.92 7.57 -4.41
C GLU A 98 8.05 7.04 -5.32
N LEU A 99 7.88 5.86 -5.92
CA LEU A 99 8.84 5.31 -6.88
C LEU A 99 8.91 6.16 -8.16
N PHE A 100 7.77 6.59 -8.70
CA PHE A 100 7.71 7.46 -9.87
C PHE A 100 8.46 8.77 -9.63
N GLU A 101 8.29 9.38 -8.45
CA GLU A 101 9.04 10.60 -8.08
C GLU A 101 10.55 10.34 -8.01
N ALA A 102 10.96 9.22 -7.39
CA ALA A 102 12.36 8.86 -7.24
C ALA A 102 13.04 8.57 -8.59
N GLN A 103 12.34 7.94 -9.55
CA GLN A 103 12.86 7.64 -10.88
C GLN A 103 13.32 8.88 -11.64
N ARG A 104 12.72 10.06 -11.42
CA ARG A 104 13.09 11.31 -12.11
C ARG A 104 14.55 11.72 -11.87
N ARG A 105 15.18 11.20 -10.80
CA ARG A 105 16.56 11.50 -10.41
C ARG A 105 17.53 10.35 -10.71
N ALA A 106 17.02 9.16 -11.00
CA ALA A 106 17.82 7.96 -11.23
C ALA A 106 18.36 7.91 -12.67
N ARG A 107 19.49 7.21 -12.86
CA ARG A 107 20.13 7.02 -14.17
C ARG A 107 20.69 5.61 -14.34
N GLY A 108 20.93 5.22 -15.58
CA GLY A 108 21.60 3.96 -15.93
C GLY A 108 20.90 2.72 -15.36
N ALA A 109 21.69 1.79 -14.80
CA ALA A 109 21.20 0.52 -14.28
C ALA A 109 20.18 0.68 -13.13
N GLN A 110 20.31 1.72 -12.30
CA GLN A 110 19.37 2.01 -11.22
C GLN A 110 17.99 2.36 -11.77
N LEU A 111 17.92 3.23 -12.79
CA LEU A 111 16.65 3.59 -13.45
C LEU A 111 15.97 2.35 -14.04
N ALA A 112 16.74 1.48 -14.72
CA ALA A 112 16.21 0.25 -15.29
C ALA A 112 15.63 -0.69 -14.21
N ALA A 113 16.31 -0.83 -13.07
CA ALA A 113 15.80 -1.61 -11.93
C ALA A 113 14.51 -1.02 -11.36
N MET A 114 14.46 0.29 -11.17
CA MET A 114 13.26 0.99 -10.68
C MET A 114 12.08 0.85 -11.63
N LEU A 115 12.29 0.93 -12.95
CA LEU A 115 11.23 0.76 -13.94
C LEU A 115 10.66 -0.66 -13.94
N ARG A 116 11.49 -1.70 -13.77
CA ARG A 116 11.04 -3.09 -13.63
C ARG A 116 10.11 -3.24 -12.42
N THR A 117 10.53 -2.72 -11.27
CA THR A 117 9.71 -2.76 -10.05
C THR A 117 8.43 -1.95 -10.19
N TYR A 118 8.50 -0.76 -10.78
CA TYR A 118 7.32 0.07 -11.05
C TYR A 118 6.27 -0.66 -11.90
N SER A 119 6.68 -1.30 -12.99
CA SER A 119 5.75 -2.01 -13.88
C SER A 119 5.00 -3.12 -13.16
N VAL A 120 5.70 -3.91 -12.32
CA VAL A 120 5.05 -4.96 -11.51
C VAL A 120 4.06 -4.36 -10.52
N ILE A 121 4.45 -3.33 -9.78
CA ILE A 121 3.56 -2.66 -8.80
C ILE A 121 2.31 -2.09 -9.50
N ALA A 122 2.49 -1.36 -10.60
CA ALA A 122 1.40 -0.73 -11.33
C ALA A 122 0.43 -1.76 -11.92
N GLU A 123 0.96 -2.87 -12.46
CA GLU A 123 0.14 -3.97 -12.95
C GLU A 123 -0.65 -4.66 -11.82
N THR A 124 0.01 -4.97 -10.70
CA THR A 124 -0.65 -5.61 -9.56
C THR A 124 -1.71 -4.69 -8.95
N ALA A 125 -1.43 -3.39 -8.79
CA ALA A 125 -2.39 -2.42 -8.28
C ALA A 125 -3.64 -2.35 -9.17
N ARG A 126 -3.45 -2.36 -10.51
CA ARG A 126 -4.58 -2.36 -11.46
C ARG A 126 -5.45 -3.61 -11.32
N ARG A 127 -4.86 -4.79 -11.09
CA ARG A 127 -5.60 -6.04 -10.87
C ARG A 127 -6.43 -6.00 -9.58
N LEU A 128 -5.97 -5.27 -8.56
CA LEU A 128 -6.64 -5.15 -7.27
C LEU A 128 -7.73 -4.07 -7.22
N GLU A 129 -7.68 -3.08 -8.11
CA GLU A 129 -8.51 -1.89 -8.04
C GLU A 129 -10.00 -2.19 -7.91
N ASN A 130 -10.57 -2.98 -8.82
CA ASN A 130 -12.00 -3.31 -8.79
C ASN A 130 -12.41 -4.04 -7.52
N ARG A 131 -11.53 -4.88 -6.96
CA ARG A 131 -11.78 -5.61 -5.72
C ARG A 131 -11.75 -4.65 -4.52
N ALA A 132 -10.75 -3.78 -4.44
CA ALA A 132 -10.65 -2.75 -3.41
C ALA A 132 -11.89 -1.82 -3.42
N ILE A 133 -12.35 -1.43 -4.62
CA ILE A 133 -13.58 -0.64 -4.78
C ILE A 133 -14.79 -1.38 -4.22
N THR A 134 -14.94 -2.65 -4.59
CA THR A 134 -16.06 -3.49 -4.15
C THR A 134 -16.07 -3.65 -2.63
N GLU A 135 -14.90 -3.92 -2.02
CA GLU A 135 -14.76 -4.04 -0.57
C GLU A 135 -15.12 -2.74 0.16
N ALA A 136 -14.58 -1.59 -0.28
CA ALA A 136 -14.88 -0.29 0.33
C ALA A 136 -16.36 0.07 0.24
N VAL A 137 -16.97 -0.11 -0.93
CA VAL A 137 -18.40 0.17 -1.15
C VAL A 137 -19.28 -0.73 -0.28
N ARG A 138 -18.91 -2.00 -0.14
CA ARG A 138 -19.62 -2.95 0.72
C ARG A 138 -19.59 -2.51 2.18
N VAL A 139 -18.42 -2.18 2.72
CA VAL A 139 -18.28 -1.69 4.10
C VAL A 139 -19.09 -0.40 4.32
N ASP A 140 -19.06 0.53 3.37
CA ASP A 140 -19.83 1.78 3.46
C ASP A 140 -21.35 1.55 3.47
N MET A 141 -21.85 0.57 2.71
CA MET A 141 -23.27 0.22 2.69
C MET A 141 -23.73 -0.50 3.96
N PHE A 142 -22.95 -1.46 4.45
CA PHE A 142 -23.31 -2.24 5.63
C PHE A 142 -23.03 -1.51 6.95
N GLY A 143 -22.10 -0.54 6.95
CA GLY A 143 -21.84 0.34 8.10
C GLY A 143 -22.94 1.36 8.38
N ARG A 144 -23.89 1.58 7.46
CA ARG A 144 -25.03 2.52 7.65
C ARG A 144 -26.25 1.91 8.34
N ASN A 145 -26.24 0.59 8.57
CA ASN A 145 -27.35 -0.15 9.19
C ASN A 145 -27.06 -0.59 10.64
N ARG A 146 -26.06 0.00 11.30
CA ARG A 146 -25.75 -0.14 12.72
C ARG A 146 -25.63 1.23 13.36
#